data_AF-A0A2U9IDK5-F1
#
_entry.id   AF-A0A2U9IDK5-F1
#
_cell.length_a   1.000
_cell.length_b   1.000
_cell.length_c   1.000
_cell.angle_alpha   90.00
_cell.angle_beta   90.00
_cell.angle_gamma   90.00
#
_symmetry.space_group_name_H-M   'P 1'
#
loop_
_entity.id
_entity.type
_entity.pdbx_description
1 polymer ?
#
loop_
_entity_poly.entity_id
_entity_poly.type
_entity_poly.pdbx_seq_one_letter_code
_entity_poly.pdbx_strand_id
1 'polypeptide(L)'
;MNSRTLGWNIAASIGYSFILTFITFIISAIVKFFYPPYALGISPFLLFSTSLGTAIVQLLILLALIAFAFPVRTKIAGIQLLSIRYLSLITSISYLFFSMLPYAIKTPYIQTFIGLVIAFNIINGIFSGSIASIIQK
;
A
#
# COMPACT_ATOMS: atom_id res chain seq x y z
N MET A 1 -19.14 -13.04 11.66
CA MET A 1 -18.35 -12.56 10.50
C MET A 1 -18.07 -13.80 9.67
N ASN A 2 -18.35 -13.80 8.38
CA ASN A 2 -18.15 -14.99 7.55
C ASN A 2 -16.63 -15.24 7.40
N SER A 3 -16.15 -16.43 7.74
CA SER A 3 -14.73 -16.78 7.63
C SER A 3 -14.23 -16.65 6.19
N ARG A 4 -15.10 -16.93 5.21
CA ARG A 4 -14.81 -16.78 3.78
C ARG A 4 -14.56 -15.32 3.38
N THR A 5 -15.36 -14.38 3.90
CA THR A 5 -15.19 -12.95 3.57
C THR A 5 -13.95 -12.38 4.23
N LEU A 6 -13.67 -12.78 5.47
CA LEU A 6 -12.43 -12.41 6.16
C LEU A 6 -11.19 -12.92 5.41
N GLY A 7 -11.17 -14.20 5.04
CA GLY A 7 -10.05 -14.79 4.30
C GLY A 7 -9.81 -14.11 2.95
N TRP A 8 -10.88 -13.81 2.21
CA TRP A 8 -10.77 -13.11 0.93
C TRP A 8 -10.25 -11.67 1.11
N ASN A 9 -10.77 -10.93 2.09
CA ASN A 9 -10.31 -9.57 2.38
C ASN A 9 -8.83 -9.53 2.78
N ILE A 10 -8.38 -10.45 3.63
CA ILE A 10 -6.95 -10.53 4.01
C ILE A 10 -6.08 -10.83 2.78
N ALA A 11 -6.41 -11.85 2.00
CA ALA A 11 -5.63 -12.23 0.83
C ALA A 11 -5.57 -11.10 -0.22
N ALA A 12 -6.71 -10.46 -0.50
CA ALA A 12 -6.79 -9.32 -1.41
C ALA A 12 -5.97 -8.13 -0.90
N SER A 13 -6.05 -7.80 0.39
CA SER A 13 -5.27 -6.72 0.99
C SER A 13 -3.76 -6.99 0.98
N ILE A 14 -3.33 -8.23 1.21
CA ILE A 14 -1.92 -8.62 1.10
C ILE A 14 -1.45 -8.39 -0.35
N GLY A 15 -2.18 -8.94 -1.33
CA GLY A 15 -1.84 -8.77 -2.75
C GLY A 15 -1.79 -7.31 -3.16
N TYR A 16 -2.77 -6.51 -2.74
CA TYR A 16 -2.81 -5.08 -3.03
C TYR A 16 -1.65 -4.31 -2.38
N SER A 17 -1.25 -4.67 -1.15
CA SER A 17 -0.09 -4.07 -0.49
C SER A 17 1.21 -4.31 -1.28
N PHE A 18 1.40 -5.51 -1.83
CA PHE A 18 2.55 -5.81 -2.70
C PHE A 18 2.52 -4.97 -3.98
N ILE A 19 1.34 -4.80 -4.59
CA ILE A 19 1.16 -3.93 -5.77
C ILE A 19 1.54 -2.49 -5.43
N LEU A 20 1.07 -1.95 -4.29
CA LEU A 20 1.44 -0.61 -3.82
C LEU A 20 2.96 -0.47 -3.62
N THR A 21 3.61 -1.47 -3.03
CA THR A 21 5.06 -1.51 -2.86
C THR A 21 5.80 -1.48 -4.19
N PHE A 22 5.36 -2.30 -5.14
CA PHE A 22 6.00 -2.38 -6.45
C PHE A 22 5.84 -1.07 -7.24
N ILE A 23 4.64 -0.48 -7.24
CA ILE A 23 4.37 0.79 -7.91
C ILE A 23 5.19 1.91 -7.27
N THR A 24 5.19 2.04 -5.94
CA THR A 24 5.97 3.07 -5.23
C THR A 24 7.47 2.93 -5.49
N PHE A 25 7.99 1.70 -5.54
CA PHE A 25 9.36 1.44 -5.92
C PHE A 25 9.68 1.90 -7.35
N ILE A 26 8.85 1.53 -8.33
CA ILE A 26 9.03 1.96 -9.73
C ILE A 26 9.04 3.47 -9.84
N ILE A 27 8.10 4.16 -9.19
CA ILE A 27 8.03 5.62 -9.19
C ILE A 27 9.31 6.21 -8.59
N SER A 28 9.77 5.67 -7.45
CA SER A 28 11.02 6.11 -6.85
C SER A 28 12.21 5.93 -7.80
N ALA A 29 12.26 4.82 -8.54
CA ALA A 29 13.30 4.58 -9.54
C ALA A 29 13.22 5.54 -10.72
N ILE A 30 12.01 5.78 -11.26
CA ILE A 30 11.79 6.72 -12.37
C ILE A 30 12.20 8.12 -11.96
N VAL A 31 11.71 8.61 -10.82
CA VAL A 31 12.06 9.97 -10.41
C VAL A 31 13.57 10.03 -10.14
N LYS A 32 14.24 8.94 -9.70
CA LYS A 32 15.67 8.96 -9.36
C LYS A 32 16.52 9.07 -10.60
N PHE A 33 16.04 8.45 -11.68
CA PHE A 33 16.61 8.59 -13.01
C PHE A 33 16.61 10.06 -13.47
N PHE A 34 15.54 10.82 -13.19
CA PHE A 34 15.46 12.24 -13.54
C PHE A 34 16.12 13.19 -12.52
N TYR A 35 16.17 12.81 -11.25
CA TYR A 35 16.70 13.63 -10.15
C TYR A 35 17.60 12.77 -9.25
N PRO A 36 18.92 12.69 -9.50
CA PRO A 36 19.79 11.68 -8.88
C PRO A 36 20.06 11.74 -7.36
N PRO A 37 20.07 12.90 -6.67
CA PRO A 37 20.69 12.99 -5.34
C PRO A 37 19.78 12.50 -4.19
N TYR A 38 19.06 11.39 -4.35
CA TYR A 38 18.29 10.79 -3.25
C TYR A 38 18.24 9.25 -3.28
N ALA A 39 17.86 8.67 -2.14
CA ALA A 39 17.78 7.24 -1.93
C ALA A 39 16.49 6.64 -2.50
N LEU A 40 16.58 5.43 -3.06
CA LEU A 40 15.38 4.68 -3.48
C LEU A 40 14.55 4.33 -2.25
N GLY A 41 13.24 4.49 -2.37
CA GLY A 41 12.34 4.31 -1.24
C GLY A 41 10.95 3.81 -1.64
N ILE A 42 10.39 2.93 -0.81
CA ILE A 42 9.03 2.41 -0.94
C ILE A 42 8.04 3.08 0.02
N SER A 43 8.52 3.95 0.91
CA SER A 43 7.70 4.66 1.88
C SER A 43 7.52 6.14 1.49
N PRO A 44 6.30 6.56 1.10
CA PRO A 44 6.02 7.94 0.72
C PRO A 44 6.29 8.93 1.85
N PHE A 45 5.94 8.58 3.09
CA PHE A 45 6.14 9.44 4.25
C PHE A 45 7.60 9.62 4.64
N LEU A 46 8.40 8.56 4.53
CA LEU A 46 9.82 8.66 4.82
C LEU A 46 10.56 9.53 3.79
N LEU A 47 10.05 9.63 2.56
CA LEU A 47 10.66 10.46 1.52
C LEU A 47 10.45 11.96 1.74
N PHE A 48 9.50 12.42 2.57
CA PHE A 48 9.36 13.86 2.86
C PHE A 48 10.61 14.49 3.46
N SER A 49 11.40 13.72 4.21
CA SER A 49 12.63 14.22 4.85
C SER A 49 13.84 14.25 3.92
N THR A 50 13.78 13.58 2.77
CA THR A 50 14.92 13.42 1.84
C THR A 50 14.65 14.03 0.47
N SER A 51 13.42 13.96 -0.03
CA SER A 51 12.99 14.46 -1.33
C SER A 51 11.48 14.75 -1.31
N LEU A 52 11.13 16.03 -1.14
CA LEU A 52 9.74 16.48 -1.11
C LEU A 52 9.01 16.14 -2.43
N GLY A 53 9.70 16.28 -3.57
CA GLY A 53 9.12 16.02 -4.90
C GLY A 53 8.71 14.55 -5.08
N THR A 54 9.56 13.61 -4.70
CA THR A 54 9.22 12.17 -4.80
C THR A 54 8.07 11.79 -3.89
N ALA A 55 8.04 12.33 -2.67
CA ALA A 55 6.99 12.08 -1.71
C ALA A 55 5.62 12.56 -2.24
N ILE A 56 5.57 13.76 -2.83
CA ILE A 56 4.36 14.31 -3.45
C ILE A 56 3.92 13.43 -4.63
N VAL A 57 4.82 13.05 -5.54
CA VAL A 57 4.49 12.21 -6.69
C VAL A 57 3.95 10.84 -6.24
N GLN A 58 4.59 10.21 -5.26
CA GLN A 58 4.12 8.93 -4.71
C GLN A 58 2.75 9.06 -4.04
N LEU A 59 2.49 10.13 -3.29
CA LEU A 59 1.17 10.38 -2.71
C LEU A 59 0.10 10.64 -3.76
N LEU A 60 0.40 11.41 -4.80
CA LEU A 60 -0.53 11.66 -5.91
C LEU A 60 -0.88 10.37 -6.64
N ILE A 61 0.09 9.49 -6.85
CA ILE A 61 -0.17 8.19 -7.48
C ILE A 61 -0.95 7.27 -6.55
N LEU A 62 -0.65 7.26 -5.25
CA LEU A 62 -1.44 6.50 -4.27
C LEU A 62 -2.89 7.00 -4.22
N LEU A 63 -3.10 8.32 -4.26
CA LEU A 63 -4.44 8.92 -4.38
C LEU A 63 -5.12 8.54 -5.70
N ALA A 64 -4.39 8.52 -6.82
CA ALA A 64 -4.93 8.08 -8.10
C ALA A 64 -5.34 6.60 -8.06
N LEU A 65 -4.52 5.72 -7.48
CA LEU A 65 -4.83 4.29 -7.31
C LEU A 65 -6.06 4.07 -6.43
N ILE A 66 -6.21 4.85 -5.35
CA ILE A 66 -7.43 4.86 -4.55
C ILE A 66 -8.59 5.32 -5.41
N ALA A 67 -8.48 6.46 -6.10
CA ALA A 67 -9.55 7.02 -6.93
C ALA A 67 -10.00 6.06 -8.05
N PHE A 68 -9.09 5.26 -8.61
CA PHE A 68 -9.39 4.20 -9.57
C PHE A 68 -10.22 3.04 -9.00
N ALA A 69 -10.24 2.84 -7.68
CA ALA A 69 -11.09 1.84 -7.03
C ALA A 69 -12.53 2.34 -6.78
N PHE A 70 -12.81 3.63 -6.98
CA PHE A 70 -14.14 4.23 -6.75
C PHE A 70 -15.17 4.13 -7.91
N PRO A 71 -14.82 4.14 -9.21
CA PRO A 71 -15.80 4.29 -10.28
C PRO A 71 -16.49 2.96 -10.57
N VAL A 72 -17.61 2.71 -9.90
CA VAL A 72 -18.61 1.74 -10.38
C VAL A 72 -20.01 2.29 -10.15
N ARG A 73 -20.69 2.58 -11.26
CA ARG A 73 -22.03 3.21 -11.32
C ARG A 73 -23.17 2.19 -11.44
N THR A 74 -22.90 0.89 -11.36
CA THR A 74 -23.92 -0.14 -11.61
C THR A 74 -24.60 -0.60 -10.32
N LYS A 75 -25.92 -0.43 -10.24
CA LYS A 75 -26.77 -0.85 -9.09
C LYS A 75 -26.74 -2.36 -8.82
N ILE A 76 -26.24 -3.16 -9.77
CA ILE A 76 -26.34 -4.64 -9.78
C ILE A 76 -25.22 -5.31 -8.94
N ALA A 77 -24.11 -4.63 -8.66
CA ALA A 77 -22.97 -5.19 -7.92
C ALA A 77 -22.60 -4.41 -6.64
N GLY A 78 -23.53 -3.58 -6.13
CA GLY A 78 -23.25 -2.55 -5.11
C GLY A 78 -22.55 -3.06 -3.83
N ILE A 79 -22.91 -4.24 -3.31
CA ILE A 79 -22.36 -4.75 -2.04
C ILE A 79 -20.91 -5.23 -2.19
N GLN A 80 -20.60 -6.00 -3.24
CA GLN A 80 -19.24 -6.47 -3.48
C GLN A 80 -18.29 -5.33 -3.86
N LEU A 81 -18.80 -4.32 -4.55
CA LEU A 81 -18.04 -3.14 -4.96
C LEU A 81 -17.74 -2.19 -3.79
N LEU A 82 -18.68 -2.04 -2.85
CA LEU A 82 -18.43 -1.31 -1.60
C LEU A 82 -17.32 -1.98 -0.79
N SER A 83 -17.32 -3.32 -0.75
CA SER A 83 -16.28 -4.08 -0.06
C SER A 83 -14.88 -3.76 -0.62
N ILE A 84 -14.74 -3.74 -1.95
CA ILE A 84 -13.47 -3.40 -2.64
C ILE A 84 -13.03 -1.97 -2.33
N ARG A 85 -13.96 -1.00 -2.26
CA ARG A 85 -13.62 0.40 -1.94
C ARG A 85 -13.02 0.53 -0.55
N TYR A 86 -13.70 0.02 0.47
CA TYR A 86 -13.19 0.06 1.84
C TYR A 86 -11.85 -0.66 1.95
N LEU A 87 -11.72 -1.82 1.30
CA LEU A 87 -10.48 -2.57 1.29
C LEU A 87 -9.33 -1.76 0.68
N SER A 88 -9.52 -1.19 -0.52
CA SER A 88 -8.50 -0.38 -1.19
C SER A 88 -8.10 0.86 -0.39
N LEU A 89 -9.07 1.54 0.22
CA LEU A 89 -8.84 2.75 1.01
C LEU A 89 -8.09 2.42 2.30
N ILE A 90 -8.55 1.41 3.05
CA ILE A 90 -7.93 1.04 4.32
C ILE A 90 -6.51 0.52 4.07
N THR A 91 -6.31 -0.37 3.09
CA THR A 91 -4.98 -0.90 2.76
C THR A 91 -4.02 0.19 2.31
N SER A 92 -4.49 1.19 1.53
CA SER A 92 -3.64 2.31 1.08
C SER A 92 -3.29 3.26 2.22
N ILE A 93 -4.24 3.57 3.11
CA ILE A 93 -3.96 4.43 4.28
C ILE A 93 -3.00 3.73 5.23
N SER A 94 -3.26 2.47 5.57
CA SER A 94 -2.38 1.71 6.46
C SER A 94 -0.99 1.52 5.84
N TYR A 95 -0.90 1.33 4.51
CA TYR A 95 0.36 1.26 3.79
C TYR A 95 1.27 2.46 4.04
N LEU A 96 0.72 3.68 4.13
CA LEU A 96 1.51 4.89 4.38
C LEU A 96 2.33 4.80 5.68
N PHE A 97 1.77 4.14 6.71
CA PHE A 97 2.43 3.95 8.00
C PHE A 97 3.28 2.68 8.02
N PHE A 98 2.72 1.54 7.60
CA PHE A 98 3.42 0.25 7.66
C PHE A 98 4.63 0.19 6.73
N SER A 99 4.64 0.93 5.61
CA SER A 99 5.79 1.03 4.71
C SER A 99 7.03 1.65 5.36
N MET A 100 6.89 2.32 6.51
CA MET A 100 8.01 2.87 7.28
C MET A 100 8.73 1.79 8.11
N LEU A 101 8.07 0.67 8.43
CA LEU A 101 8.63 -0.37 9.31
C LEU A 101 9.95 -0.97 8.83
N PRO A 102 10.15 -1.29 7.53
CA PRO A 102 11.44 -1.83 7.07
C PRO A 102 12.62 -0.90 7.34
N TYR A 103 12.37 0.42 7.40
CA TYR A 103 13.39 1.43 7.65
C TYR A 103 13.71 1.63 9.13
N ALA A 104 12.86 1.13 10.04
CA ALA A 104 13.11 1.19 11.47
C ALA A 104 14.28 0.27 11.89
N ILE A 105 14.55 -0.77 11.11
CA ILE A 105 15.61 -1.74 11.38
C ILE A 105 16.78 -1.48 10.43
N LYS A 106 17.89 -0.98 10.96
CA LYS A 106 19.11 -0.76 10.18
C LYS A 106 19.83 -2.09 9.98
N THR A 107 19.94 -2.54 8.73
CA THR A 107 20.67 -3.76 8.38
C THR A 107 21.60 -3.48 7.19
N PRO A 108 22.82 -4.03 7.16
CA PRO A 108 23.72 -3.90 6.01
C PRO A 108 23.36 -4.88 4.88
N TYR A 109 22.51 -5.87 5.15
CA TYR A 109 22.18 -6.96 4.23
C TYR A 109 20.89 -6.68 3.46
N ILE A 110 20.99 -6.60 2.14
CA ILE A 110 19.85 -6.32 1.26
C ILE A 110 18.77 -7.41 1.34
N GLN A 111 19.16 -8.67 1.56
CA GLN A 111 18.24 -9.81 1.68
C GLN A 111 17.34 -9.65 2.92
N THR A 112 17.92 -9.18 4.04
CA THR A 112 17.17 -8.90 5.26
C THR A 112 16.20 -7.75 5.04
N PHE A 113 16.62 -6.68 4.36
CA PHE A 113 15.74 -5.58 4.00
C PHE A 113 14.57 -6.05 3.12
N ILE A 114 14.82 -6.86 2.10
CA ILE A 114 13.75 -7.44 1.25
C ILE A 114 12.81 -8.32 2.08
N GLY A 115 13.33 -9.11 3.01
CA GLY A 115 12.51 -9.89 3.95
C GLY A 115 11.61 -9.01 4.81
N LEU A 116 12.11 -7.89 5.31
CA LEU A 116 11.31 -6.90 6.05
C LEU A 116 10.24 -6.24 5.16
N VAL A 117 10.57 -5.97 3.89
CA VAL A 117 9.62 -5.48 2.88
C VAL A 117 8.47 -6.46 2.68
N ILE A 118 8.76 -7.75 2.56
CA ILE A 118 7.74 -8.81 2.45
C ILE A 118 6.90 -8.88 3.73
N ALA A 119 7.55 -8.86 4.89
CA ALA A 119 6.88 -8.98 6.19
C ALA A 119 5.90 -7.84 6.45
N PHE A 120 6.27 -6.57 6.22
CA PHE A 120 5.34 -5.47 6.46
C PHE A 120 4.15 -5.52 5.50
N ASN A 121 4.33 -5.98 4.25
CA ASN A 121 3.22 -6.13 3.31
C ASN A 121 2.18 -7.14 3.78
N ILE A 122 2.65 -8.26 4.34
CA ILE A 122 1.78 -9.26 4.97
C ILE A 122 1.06 -8.65 6.17
N ILE A 123 1.79 -7.97 7.06
CA ILE A 123 1.20 -7.32 8.24
C ILE A 123 0.16 -6.27 7.85
N ASN A 124 0.49 -5.38 6.90
CA ASN A 124 -0.42 -4.37 6.37
C ASN A 124 -1.67 -5.01 5.75
N GLY A 125 -1.50 -6.10 5.01
CA GLY A 125 -2.60 -6.84 4.40
C GLY A 125 -3.51 -7.52 5.43
N ILE A 126 -2.95 -8.16 6.44
CA ILE A 126 -3.71 -8.77 7.55
C ILE A 126 -4.49 -7.70 8.32
N PHE A 127 -3.82 -6.61 8.69
CA PHE A 127 -4.42 -5.51 9.43
C PHE A 127 -5.58 -4.88 8.64
N SER A 128 -5.31 -4.47 7.40
CA SER A 128 -6.32 -3.79 6.56
C SER A 128 -7.47 -4.71 6.16
N GLY A 129 -7.19 -5.97 5.80
CA GLY A 129 -8.22 -6.96 5.48
C GLY A 129 -9.12 -7.30 6.67
N SER A 130 -8.55 -7.32 7.88
CA SER A 130 -9.32 -7.53 9.12
C SER A 130 -10.25 -6.35 9.41
N ILE A 131 -9.73 -5.12 9.32
CA ILE A 131 -10.53 -3.90 9.57
C ILE A 131 -11.61 -3.72 8.50
N ALA A 132 -11.28 -3.92 7.23
CA ALA A 132 -12.27 -3.87 6.14
C ALA A 132 -13.41 -4.86 6.38
N SER A 133 -13.11 -6.06 6.89
CA SER A 133 -14.12 -7.07 7.22
C SER A 133 -15.03 -6.68 8.38
N ILE A 134 -14.53 -5.89 9.35
CA ILE A 134 -15.32 -5.38 10.48
C ILE A 134 -16.26 -4.28 10.02
N ILE A 135 -15.79 -3.38 9.15
CA ILE A 135 -16.56 -2.23 8.65
C ILE A 135 -17.67 -2.66 7.67
N GLN A 136 -17.49 -3.79 6.99
CA GLN A 136 -18.46 -4.34 6.03
C GLN A 136 -19.58 -5.18 6.67
N LYS A 137 -19.58 -5.36 7.99
CA LYS A 137 -20.70 -5.97 8.72
C LYS A 137 -21.91 -5.07 8.72
#